data_AF-A0A1R3G5I0-F1
#
_entry.id   AF-A0A1R3G5I0-F1
#
_cell.length_a   1.000
_cell.length_b   1.000
_cell.length_c   1.000
_cell.angle_alpha   90.00
_cell.angle_beta   90.00
_cell.angle_gamma   90.00
#
_symmetry.space_group_name_H-M   'P 1'
#
loop_
_entity.id
_entity.type
_entity.pdbx_description
1 polymer ?
#
loop_
_entity_poly.entity_id
_entity_poly.type
_entity_poly.pdbx_seq_one_letter_code
_entity_poly.pdbx_strand_id
1 'polypeptide(L)' 'MTKRIKKVGIVGKYGTRYGASLRKQIKKIEVSQHSKYLCEFCGKYAVKKKAIGATRTVGQ' A
#
# COMPACT_ATOMS: atom_id res chain seq x y z
N MET A 1 -19.12 1.22 -7.47
CA MET A 1 -17.66 1.14 -7.70
C MET A 1 -17.37 -0.06 -8.60
N THR A 2 -16.89 0.14 -9.82
CA THR A 2 -16.59 -0.95 -10.76
C THR A 2 -15.17 -1.49 -10.52
N LYS A 3 -15.02 -2.81 -10.46
CA LYS A 3 -13.73 -3.47 -10.23
C LYS A 3 -12.84 -3.32 -11.46
N ARG A 4 -11.88 -2.39 -11.42
CA ARG A 4 -10.97 -2.10 -12.53
C ARG A 4 -10.04 -3.26 -12.90
N ILE A 5 -9.63 -4.08 -11.92
CA ILE A 5 -8.59 -5.10 -12.11
C ILE A 5 -8.96 -6.38 -11.36
N LYS A 6 -8.89 -7.54 -12.04
CA LYS A 6 -9.21 -8.84 -11.43
C LYS A 6 -8.12 -9.37 -10.49
N LYS A 7 -6.84 -9.31 -10.91
CA LYS A 7 -5.70 -9.95 -10.22
C LYS A 7 -4.61 -8.97 -9.75
N VAL A 8 -4.26 -8.01 -10.61
CA VAL A 8 -2.98 -7.27 -10.51
C VAL A 8 -3.00 -6.20 -9.40
N GLY A 9 -4.07 -5.39 -9.29
CA GLY A 9 -4.18 -4.37 -8.24
C GLY A 9 -3.16 -3.24 -8.39
N ILE A 10 -2.55 -2.79 -7.29
CA ILE A 10 -1.60 -1.64 -7.25
C ILE A 10 -0.39 -1.81 -8.18
N VAL A 11 0.08 -3.04 -8.37
CA VAL A 11 1.20 -3.37 -9.28
C VAL A 11 0.82 -3.31 -10.77
N GLY A 12 -0.39 -2.88 -11.12
CA GLY A 12 -0.81 -2.62 -12.50
C GLY A 12 0.04 -1.55 -13.20
N LYS A 13 0.66 -0.64 -12.44
CA LYS A 13 1.58 0.40 -12.96
C LYS A 13 2.80 -0.15 -13.71
N TYR A 14 3.18 -1.40 -13.45
CA TYR A 14 4.33 -2.04 -14.10
C TYR A 14 3.99 -2.65 -15.47
N GLY A 15 2.72 -2.77 -15.83
CA GLY A 15 2.30 -3.40 -17.09
C GLY A 15 2.76 -4.86 -17.19
N THR A 16 3.35 -5.24 -18.32
CA THR A 16 3.88 -6.59 -18.59
C THR A 16 5.30 -6.82 -18.08
N ARG A 17 5.97 -5.79 -17.54
CA ARG A 17 7.38 -5.86 -17.12
C ARG A 17 7.60 -6.72 -15.87
N TYR A 18 8.82 -7.23 -15.72
CA TYR A 18 9.36 -7.98 -14.56
C TYR A 18 8.75 -9.37 -14.29
N GLY A 19 7.73 -9.79 -15.05
CA GLY A 19 7.11 -11.11 -14.86
C GLY A 19 6.16 -11.20 -13.67
N ALA A 20 5.47 -12.33 -13.52
CA ALA A 20 4.40 -12.49 -12.53
C ALA A 20 4.91 -12.67 -11.09
N SER A 21 6.01 -13.39 -10.91
CA SER A 21 6.55 -13.73 -9.57
C SER A 21 7.02 -12.49 -8.81
N LEU A 22 7.83 -11.63 -9.45
CA LEU A 22 8.30 -10.39 -8.86
C LEU A 22 7.13 -9.45 -8.52
N ARG A 23 6.16 -9.30 -9.43
CA ARG A 23 4.98 -8.45 -9.19
C ARG A 23 4.11 -8.95 -8.03
N LYS A 24 4.02 -10.27 -7.80
CA LYS A 24 3.29 -10.82 -6.64
C LYS A 24 3.95 -10.44 -5.32
N GLN A 25 5.28 -10.46 -5.24
CA GLN A 25 6.02 -10.05 -4.04
C GLN A 25 5.88 -8.55 -3.79
N ILE A 26 6.12 -7.71 -4.81
CA ILE A 26 6.00 -6.25 -4.71
C ILE A 26 4.59 -5.84 -4.32
N LYS A 27 3.55 -6.52 -4.82
CA LYS A 27 2.16 -6.23 -4.46
C LYS A 27 1.93 -6.28 -2.95
N LYS A 28 2.49 -7.28 -2.25
CA LYS A 28 2.35 -7.40 -0.79
C LYS A 28 3.00 -6.22 -0.08
N ILE A 29 4.21 -5.85 -0.52
CA ILE A 29 4.99 -4.75 0.05
C ILE A 29 4.26 -3.41 -0.17
N GLU A 30 3.83 -3.12 -1.39
CA GLU A 30 3.15 -1.86 -1.73
C GLU A 30 1.80 -1.72 -1.04
N VAL A 31 1.03 -2.80 -0.91
CA VAL A 31 -0.25 -2.78 -0.17
C VAL A 31 0.00 -2.39 1.29
N SER A 32 0.97 -3.02 1.96
CA SER A 32 1.31 -2.65 3.34
C SER A 32 1.79 -1.20 3.44
N GLN A 33 2.64 -0.76 2.53
CA GLN A 33 3.19 0.60 2.56
C GLN A 33 2.12 1.69 2.39
N HIS A 34 1.12 1.47 1.53
CA HIS A 34 0.05 2.43 1.27
C HIS A 34 -1.17 2.24 2.17
N SER A 35 -1.15 1.25 3.07
CA SER A 35 -2.21 1.05 4.05
C SER A 35 -2.17 2.13 5.13
N LYS A 36 -3.35 2.49 5.64
CA LYS A 36 -3.46 3.29 6.87
C LYS A 36 -3.46 2.34 8.06
N TYR A 37 -2.73 2.71 9.11
CA TYR A 37 -2.68 1.97 10.36
C TYR A 37 -3.41 2.72 11.47
N LEU A 38 -3.85 1.95 12.48
CA LEU A 38 -4.44 2.49 13.69
C LEU A 38 -3.35 3.26 14.46
N CYS A 39 -3.67 4.48 14.89
CA CYS A 39 -2.83 5.24 15.79
C CYS A 39 -3.13 4.85 17.24
N GLU A 40 -2.14 4.36 17.98
CA GLU A 40 -2.29 4.04 19.41
C GLU A 40 -2.57 5.28 20.27
N PHE A 41 -2.16 6.47 19.81
CA PHE A 41 -2.39 7.72 20.55
C PHE A 41 -3.78 8.32 20.37
N CYS A 42 -4.33 8.29 19.14
CA CYS A 42 -5.60 8.96 18.84
C CYS A 42 -6.75 8.01 18.45
N GLY A 43 -6.49 6.70 18.38
CA GLY A 43 -7.49 5.67 18.05
C GLY A 43 -8.02 5.71 16.60
N LYS A 44 -7.48 6.59 15.74
CA LYS A 44 -7.93 6.76 14.35
C LYS A 44 -7.02 6.01 13.37
N TYR A 45 -7.59 5.50 12.28
CA TYR A 45 -6.84 4.97 11.13
C TYR A 45 -6.23 6.10 10.29
N ALA A 46 -5.21 6.75 10.85
CA ALA A 46 -4.60 7.96 10.32
C ALA A 46 -3.09 7.82 10.08
N VAL A 47 -2.45 6.78 10.60
CA VAL A 47 -0.99 6.59 10.47
C VAL A 47 -0.66 6.13 9.05
N LYS A 48 0.27 6.83 8.40
CA LYS A 48 0.82 6.45 7.09
C LYS A 48 2.35 6.45 7.16
N LYS A 49 3.00 5.67 6.29
CA LYS A 49 4.46 5.74 6.13
C LYS A 49 4.85 7.06 5.47
N LYS A 50 5.81 7.78 6.06
CA LYS A 50 6.43 8.98 5.49
C LYS A 50 7.73 8.63 4.77
N ALA A 51 8.57 7.81 5.42
CA ALA A 51 9.82 7.31 4.87
C ALA A 51 10.06 5.86 5.34
N ILE A 52 11.17 5.26 4.94
CA ILE A 52 11.61 3.96 5.45
C ILE A 52 11.81 4.10 6.97
N GLY A 53 11.18 3.23 7.75
CA GLY A 53 11.23 3.27 9.22
C GLY A 53 10.42 4.40 9.89
N ALA A 54 10.09 5.48 9.18
CA ALA A 54 9.35 6.61 9.75
C ALA A 54 7.87 6.59 9.36
N THR A 55 7.00 6.57 10.37
CA THR A 55 5.55 6.72 10.23
C THR A 55 5.10 8.08 10.74
N ARG A 56 4.00 8.60 10.19
CA ARG A 56 3.42 9.87 10.61
C ARG A 56 1.90 9.76 10.63
N THR A 57 1.28 10.31 11.65
CA THR A 57 -0.17 10.51 11.74
C THR A 57 -0.59 11.63 10.79
N VAL A 58 -1.58 11.36 9.94
CA VAL A 58 -2.13 12.37 9.01
C VAL A 58 -3.43 12.91 9.61
N GLY A 59 -3.46 14.19 9.96
CA GLY A 59 -4.67 14.87 10.48
C GLY A 59 -4.69 15.14 11.99
N GLN A 60 -3.54 15.51 12.57
CA GLN A 60 -3.55 16.56 13.59
C GLN A 60 -3.55 17.90 12.85
#